data_AF-A0A352SX59-F1
#
_entry.id   AF-A0A352SX59-F1
#
_cell.length_a   1.000
_cell.length_b   1.000
_cell.length_c   1.000
_cell.angle_alpha   90.00
_cell.angle_beta   90.00
_cell.angle_gamma   90.00
#
_symmetry.space_group_name_H-M   'P 1'
#
loop_
_entity.id
_entity.type
_entity.pdbx_description
1 polymer ?
#
loop_
_entity_poly.entity_id
_entity_poly.type
_entity_poly.pdbx_seq_one_letter_code
_entity_poly.pdbx_strand_id
1 'polypeptide(L)'
;TFFMTFVLYIYHFINFLYFNLIIIPNILNLMLYSSAWKGAYVYGSSGFGDFKSLYRGIMLSAATFLIIPVMLLSCAIYLILFKGRFIMDMTVFILANIAVLPVMGRLSLKSLPFSMALDDSNQNKNFDAFFASLGIVTCTAAIHGVSHIVPIGIYICAALMIISIPLSWRFVVPEKIKGI
;
A
#
# COMPACT_ATOMS: atom_id res chain seq x y z
N THR A 1 -21.03 30.61 -4.94
CA THR A 1 -19.61 30.47 -5.36
C THR A 1 -18.72 30.00 -4.21
N PHE A 2 -18.63 30.73 -3.08
CA PHE A 2 -17.77 30.37 -1.94
C PHE A 2 -17.95 28.93 -1.39
N PHE A 3 -19.19 28.46 -1.25
CA PHE A 3 -19.48 27.11 -0.76
C PHE A 3 -18.99 26.01 -1.72
N MET A 4 -19.11 26.23 -3.04
CA MET A 4 -18.68 25.30 -4.07
C MET A 4 -17.15 25.23 -4.18
N THR A 5 -16.48 26.37 -4.02
CA THR A 5 -15.01 26.45 -3.95
C THR A 5 -14.46 25.78 -2.69
N PHE A 6 -15.13 25.93 -1.54
CA PHE A 6 -14.76 25.28 -0.29
C PHE A 6 -14.87 23.75 -0.37
N VAL A 7 -15.94 23.25 -0.98
CA VAL A 7 -16.14 21.80 -1.21
C VAL A 7 -15.06 21.23 -2.15
N LEU A 8 -14.72 21.92 -3.23
CA LEU A 8 -13.61 21.53 -4.12
C LEU A 8 -12.26 21.48 -3.40
N TYR A 9 -11.99 22.42 -2.50
CA TYR A 9 -10.75 22.45 -1.71
C TYR A 9 -10.64 21.24 -0.77
N ILE A 10 -11.78 20.80 -0.20
CA ILE A 10 -11.82 19.62 0.66
C ILE A 10 -11.55 18.34 -0.14
N TYR A 11 -12.10 18.20 -1.35
CA TYR A 11 -11.77 17.06 -2.21
C TYR A 11 -10.29 17.04 -2.60
N HIS A 12 -9.70 18.20 -2.85
CA HIS A 12 -8.26 18.30 -3.07
C HIS A 12 -7.47 17.88 -1.83
N PHE A 13 -7.94 18.26 -0.63
CA PHE A 13 -7.37 17.85 0.64
C PHE A 13 -7.48 16.33 0.89
N ILE A 14 -8.59 15.69 0.53
CA ILE A 14 -8.76 14.23 0.65
C ILE A 14 -7.81 13.48 -0.30
N ASN A 15 -7.57 14.01 -1.51
CA ASN A 15 -6.61 13.41 -2.43
C ASN A 15 -5.16 13.43 -1.90
N PHE A 16 -4.81 14.37 -1.01
CA PHE A 16 -3.50 14.36 -0.36
C PHE A 16 -3.30 13.17 0.59
N LEU A 17 -4.36 12.57 1.14
CA LEU A 17 -4.22 11.35 1.95
C LEU A 17 -3.62 10.19 1.14
N TYR A 18 -3.91 10.14 -0.16
CA TYR A 18 -3.39 9.08 -1.03
C TYR A 18 -1.87 9.15 -1.21
N PHE A 19 -1.22 10.27 -0.92
CA PHE A 19 0.25 10.33 -0.89
C PHE A 19 0.85 9.41 0.19
N ASN A 20 0.08 9.05 1.22
CA ASN A 20 0.52 8.06 2.19
C ASN A 20 0.89 6.72 1.53
N LEU A 21 0.24 6.35 0.41
CA LEU A 21 0.53 5.08 -0.28
C LEU A 21 1.95 5.02 -0.85
N ILE A 22 2.64 6.14 -1.05
CA ILE A 22 4.04 6.19 -1.52
C ILE A 22 4.99 5.59 -0.49
N ILE A 23 4.64 5.58 0.80
CA ILE A 23 5.51 5.03 1.85
C ILE A 23 5.48 3.50 1.91
N ILE A 24 4.40 2.88 1.42
CA ILE A 24 4.19 1.42 1.43
C ILE A 24 5.35 0.67 0.75
N PRO A 25 5.76 0.97 -0.49
CA PRO A 25 6.87 0.26 -1.13
C PRO A 25 8.17 0.41 -0.35
N ASN A 26 8.42 1.57 0.28
CA ASN A 26 9.62 1.79 1.09
C ASN A 26 9.61 0.91 2.35
N ILE A 27 8.49 0.87 3.07
CA ILE A 27 8.29 -0.02 4.22
C ILE A 27 8.55 -1.48 3.82
N LEU A 28 7.97 -1.93 2.70
CA LEU A 28 8.12 -3.30 2.23
C LEU A 28 9.55 -3.60 1.77
N ASN A 29 10.23 -2.65 1.13
CA ASN A 29 11.64 -2.79 0.75
C ASN A 29 12.54 -2.91 1.99
N LEU A 30 12.24 -2.19 3.07
CA LEU A 30 12.99 -2.31 4.33
C LEU A 30 12.90 -3.72 4.95
N MET A 31 11.82 -4.47 4.70
CA MET A 31 11.67 -5.86 5.17
C MET A 31 12.67 -6.84 4.53
N LEU A 32 13.38 -6.41 3.47
CA LEU A 32 14.45 -7.21 2.87
C LEU A 32 15.75 -7.17 3.68
N TYR A 33 15.92 -6.14 4.53
CA TYR A 33 17.17 -5.87 5.22
C TYR A 33 17.12 -6.32 6.69
N SER A 34 18.25 -6.82 7.20
CA SER A 34 18.39 -7.22 8.60
C SER A 34 19.85 -7.15 9.05
N SER A 35 20.09 -6.88 10.34
CA SER A 35 21.43 -7.00 10.94
C SER A 35 21.91 -8.44 10.97
N ALA A 36 20.98 -9.40 11.04
CA ALA A 36 21.23 -10.84 11.02
C ALA A 36 20.89 -11.46 9.66
N TRP A 37 21.28 -10.81 8.55
CA TRP A 37 20.92 -11.23 7.19
C TRP A 37 21.35 -12.66 6.82
N LYS A 38 22.43 -13.17 7.42
CA LYS A 38 22.88 -14.57 7.26
C LYS A 38 21.84 -15.58 7.81
N GLY A 39 20.93 -15.16 8.68
CA GLY A 39 19.81 -15.99 9.12
C GLY A 39 18.89 -16.43 7.98
N ALA A 40 18.90 -15.72 6.85
CA ALA A 40 18.13 -16.10 5.67
C ALA A 40 18.55 -17.46 5.08
N TYR A 41 19.74 -17.99 5.36
CA TYR A 41 20.14 -19.34 4.94
C TYR A 41 19.23 -20.44 5.51
N VAL A 42 18.55 -20.18 6.64
CA VAL A 42 17.59 -21.11 7.25
C VAL A 42 16.43 -21.42 6.29
N TYR A 43 16.01 -20.46 5.45
CA TYR A 43 14.97 -20.72 4.45
C TYR A 43 15.38 -21.82 3.47
N GLY A 44 16.65 -21.83 3.03
CA GLY A 44 17.19 -22.87 2.16
C GLY A 44 17.43 -24.19 2.89
N SER A 45 17.99 -24.16 4.11
CA SER A 45 18.35 -25.39 4.84
C SER A 45 17.17 -26.11 5.46
N SER A 46 16.05 -25.42 5.71
CA SER A 46 14.84 -26.00 6.32
C SER A 46 13.94 -26.75 5.33
N GLY A 47 14.23 -26.70 4.02
CA GLY A 47 13.36 -27.26 2.99
C GLY A 47 12.04 -26.49 2.84
N PHE A 48 12.02 -25.21 3.20
CA PHE A 48 10.83 -24.38 3.14
C PHE A 48 10.37 -24.16 1.68
N GLY A 49 9.25 -24.77 1.30
CA GLY A 49 8.76 -24.75 -0.09
C GLY A 49 7.68 -23.71 -0.40
N ASP A 50 7.03 -23.13 0.61
CA ASP A 50 5.89 -22.22 0.41
C ASP A 50 6.26 -20.74 0.54
N PHE A 51 7.05 -20.25 -0.42
CA PHE A 51 7.43 -18.84 -0.49
C PHE A 51 6.23 -17.91 -0.64
N LYS A 52 5.13 -18.36 -1.24
CA LYS A 52 3.91 -17.54 -1.39
C LYS A 52 3.33 -17.18 -0.03
N SER A 53 3.23 -18.16 0.87
CA SER A 53 2.77 -17.91 2.25
C SER A 53 3.75 -17.04 3.04
N LEU A 54 5.06 -17.16 2.80
CA LEU A 54 6.07 -16.29 3.41
C LEU A 54 5.89 -14.81 3.01
N TYR A 55 5.85 -14.50 1.71
CA TYR A 55 5.64 -13.13 1.24
C TYR A 55 4.32 -12.54 1.72
N ARG A 56 3.24 -13.34 1.65
CA ARG A 56 1.93 -12.93 2.15
C ARG A 56 1.97 -12.64 3.65
N GLY A 57 2.62 -13.49 4.44
CA GLY A 57 2.76 -13.32 5.88
C GLY A 57 3.46 -12.01 6.22
N ILE A 58 4.57 -11.73 5.56
CA ILE A 58 5.36 -10.49 5.79
C ILE A 58 4.57 -9.25 5.42
N MET A 59 3.89 -9.26 4.27
CA MET A 59 3.04 -8.15 3.86
C MET A 59 1.90 -7.90 4.85
N LEU A 60 1.25 -8.97 5.34
CA LEU A 60 0.19 -8.86 6.33
C LEU A 60 0.74 -8.38 7.68
N SER A 61 1.91 -8.85 8.11
CA SER A 61 2.57 -8.36 9.34
C SER A 61 2.90 -6.88 9.23
N ALA A 62 3.51 -6.43 8.12
CA ALA A 62 3.78 -5.02 7.88
C ALA A 62 2.48 -4.20 7.84
N ALA A 63 1.41 -4.75 7.27
CA ALA A 63 0.11 -4.11 7.24
C ALA A 63 -0.48 -3.95 8.64
N THR A 64 -0.56 -5.01 9.42
CA THR A 64 -1.20 -5.01 10.75
C THR A 64 -0.44 -4.16 11.76
N PHE A 65 0.90 -4.18 11.73
CA PHE A 65 1.70 -3.49 12.75
C PHE A 65 2.09 -2.06 12.39
N LEU A 66 2.10 -1.70 11.11
CA LEU A 66 2.58 -0.38 10.69
C LEU A 66 1.59 0.36 9.79
N ILE A 67 1.18 -0.24 8.67
CA ILE A 67 0.38 0.48 7.66
C ILE A 67 -1.03 0.78 8.18
N ILE A 68 -1.73 -0.21 8.74
CA ILE A 68 -3.09 -0.05 9.26
C ILE A 68 -3.12 0.94 10.43
N PRO A 69 -2.25 0.87 11.45
CA PRO A 69 -2.20 1.86 12.52
C PRO A 69 -1.99 3.30 12.02
N VAL A 70 -1.03 3.51 11.12
CA VAL A 70 -0.75 4.85 10.54
C VAL A 70 -1.94 5.36 9.72
N MET A 71 -2.58 4.47 8.97
CA MET A 71 -3.78 4.79 8.19
C MET A 71 -4.96 5.15 9.10
N LEU A 72 -5.25 4.36 10.14
CA LEU A 72 -6.32 4.64 11.09
C LEU A 72 -6.10 5.95 11.83
N LEU A 73 -4.85 6.25 12.21
CA LEU A 73 -4.48 7.53 12.80
C LEU A 73 -4.76 8.69 11.83
N SER A 74 -4.40 8.54 10.56
CA SER A 74 -4.65 9.55 9.53
C SER A 74 -6.16 9.79 9.32
N CYS A 75 -6.95 8.71 9.28
CA CYS A 75 -8.41 8.79 9.21
C CYS A 75 -9.01 9.47 10.45
N ALA A 76 -8.55 9.13 11.66
CA ALA A 76 -9.04 9.73 12.90
C ALA A 76 -8.83 11.25 12.91
N ILE A 77 -7.64 11.73 12.52
CA ILE A 77 -7.33 13.16 12.41
C ILE A 77 -8.28 13.84 11.43
N TYR A 78 -8.51 13.25 10.24
CA TYR A 78 -9.45 13.81 9.26
C TYR A 78 -10.89 13.84 9.73
N LEU A 79 -11.37 12.77 10.37
CA LEU A 79 -12.74 12.71 10.88
C LEU A 79 -12.99 13.78 11.94
N ILE A 80 -12.00 14.06 12.80
CA ILE A 80 -12.07 15.15 13.78
C ILE A 80 -12.12 16.52 13.09
N LEU A 81 -11.21 16.77 12.14
CA LEU A 81 -11.13 18.05 11.42
C LEU A 81 -12.41 18.39 10.65
N PHE A 82 -13.04 17.39 10.03
CA PHE A 82 -14.23 17.58 9.19
C PHE A 82 -15.54 17.15 9.85
N LYS A 83 -15.54 16.93 11.16
CA LYS A 83 -16.73 16.55 11.96
C LYS A 83 -17.48 15.34 11.36
N GLY A 84 -16.74 14.34 10.88
CA GLY A 84 -17.31 13.08 10.36
C GLY A 84 -18.03 13.15 9.01
N ARG A 85 -18.01 14.29 8.31
CA ARG A 85 -18.75 14.45 7.03
C ARG A 85 -18.31 13.51 5.90
N PHE A 86 -17.06 13.04 5.93
CA PHE A 86 -16.43 12.28 4.84
C PHE A 86 -16.13 10.82 5.23
N ILE A 87 -17.03 10.20 5.99
CA ILE A 87 -16.82 8.85 6.49
C ILE A 87 -16.72 7.81 5.36
N MET A 88 -17.47 8.02 4.27
CA MET A 88 -17.42 7.15 3.09
C MET A 88 -16.09 7.31 2.35
N ASP A 89 -15.57 8.53 2.18
CA ASP A 89 -14.25 8.77 1.61
C ASP A 89 -13.15 8.08 2.42
N MET A 90 -13.22 8.15 3.76
CA MET A 90 -12.26 7.44 4.63
C MET A 90 -12.34 5.92 4.45
N THR A 91 -13.56 5.39 4.26
CA THR A 91 -13.77 3.96 4.00
C THR A 91 -13.14 3.56 2.66
N VAL A 92 -13.35 4.35 1.61
CA VAL A 92 -12.76 4.10 0.29
C VAL A 92 -11.25 4.22 0.34
N PHE A 93 -10.70 5.18 1.07
CA PHE A 93 -9.26 5.32 1.29
C PHE A 93 -8.67 4.07 1.98
N ILE A 94 -9.33 3.56 3.02
CA ILE A 94 -8.89 2.33 3.71
C ILE A 94 -8.89 1.14 2.76
N LEU A 95 -9.99 0.95 2.02
CA LEU A 95 -10.11 -0.13 1.04
C LEU A 95 -9.04 -0.03 -0.05
N ALA A 96 -8.73 1.17 -0.52
CA ALA A 96 -7.70 1.41 -1.51
C ALA A 96 -6.31 1.03 -1.00
N ASN A 97 -5.95 1.38 0.23
CA ASN A 97 -4.67 0.97 0.84
C ASN A 97 -4.54 -0.56 0.90
N ILE A 98 -5.61 -1.24 1.33
CA ILE A 98 -5.64 -2.72 1.40
C ILE A 98 -5.53 -3.34 0.00
N ALA A 99 -6.22 -2.77 -1.00
CA ALA A 99 -6.21 -3.26 -2.37
C ALA A 99 -4.85 -3.08 -3.05
N VAL A 100 -4.17 -1.96 -2.81
CA VAL A 100 -2.89 -1.61 -3.43
C VAL A 100 -1.70 -2.34 -2.80
N LEU A 101 -1.79 -2.70 -1.51
CA LEU A 101 -0.71 -3.37 -0.78
C LEU A 101 -0.12 -4.59 -1.52
N PRO A 102 -0.92 -5.58 -1.98
CA PRO A 102 -0.51 -6.67 -2.89
C PRO A 102 0.37 -6.25 -4.07
N VAL A 103 -0.05 -5.20 -4.77
CA VAL A 103 0.62 -4.70 -5.99
C VAL A 103 1.96 -4.06 -5.62
N MET A 104 1.99 -3.25 -4.56
CA MET A 104 3.23 -2.64 -4.05
C MET A 104 4.22 -3.68 -3.51
N GLY A 105 3.71 -4.75 -2.89
CA GLY A 105 4.50 -5.90 -2.45
C GLY A 105 5.25 -6.55 -3.60
N ARG A 106 4.58 -6.83 -4.71
CA ARG A 106 5.22 -7.38 -5.91
C ARG A 106 6.33 -6.47 -6.46
N LEU A 107 6.14 -5.16 -6.41
CA LEU A 107 7.12 -4.18 -6.91
C LEU A 107 8.35 -4.05 -6.00
N SER A 108 8.16 -4.24 -4.69
CA SER A 108 9.18 -3.92 -3.68
C SER A 108 9.94 -5.15 -3.20
N LEU A 109 9.26 -6.29 -3.02
CA LEU A 109 9.81 -7.54 -2.49
C LEU A 109 10.44 -8.36 -3.63
N LYS A 110 11.56 -7.85 -4.18
CA LYS A 110 12.29 -8.48 -5.29
C LYS A 110 13.28 -9.57 -4.85
N SER A 111 13.57 -9.66 -3.56
CA SER A 111 14.45 -10.66 -2.96
C SER A 111 13.79 -11.32 -1.76
N LEU A 112 14.45 -12.36 -1.24
CA LEU A 112 14.02 -13.02 -0.02
C LEU A 112 14.00 -12.00 1.14
N PRO A 113 12.97 -12.03 1.99
CA PRO A 113 12.92 -11.18 3.18
C PRO A 113 14.12 -11.45 4.11
N PHE A 114 14.59 -10.38 4.75
CA PHE A 114 15.72 -10.40 5.70
C PHE A 114 17.03 -10.98 5.15
N SER A 115 17.24 -11.00 3.82
CA SER A 115 18.43 -11.57 3.22
C SER A 115 19.53 -10.56 2.89
N MET A 116 19.25 -9.25 3.02
CA MET A 116 20.18 -8.17 2.69
C MET A 116 20.76 -7.51 3.95
N ALA A 117 22.02 -7.06 3.89
CA ALA A 117 22.67 -6.38 5.01
C ALA A 117 22.14 -4.94 5.16
N LEU A 118 21.90 -4.49 6.40
CA LEU A 118 21.40 -3.12 6.65
C LEU A 118 22.30 -2.02 6.07
N ASP A 119 23.61 -2.25 6.00
CA ASP A 119 24.57 -1.30 5.43
C ASP A 119 24.32 -1.02 3.94
N ASP A 120 23.73 -2.00 3.22
CA ASP A 120 23.40 -1.89 1.80
C ASP A 120 22.08 -1.12 1.55
N SER A 121 21.27 -0.90 2.59
CA SER A 121 19.94 -0.30 2.47
C SER A 121 19.95 1.13 1.92
N ASN A 122 21.01 1.90 2.21
CA ASN A 122 21.17 3.28 1.72
C ASN A 122 21.70 3.34 0.28
N GLN A 123 22.34 2.28 -0.21
CA GLN A 123 22.91 2.24 -1.56
C GLN A 123 21.90 1.77 -2.61
N ASN A 124 20.98 0.88 -2.23
CA ASN A 124 20.02 0.28 -3.14
C ASN A 124 18.76 1.16 -3.30
N LYS A 125 18.87 2.23 -4.09
CA LYS A 125 17.74 3.11 -4.41
C LYS A 125 16.85 2.46 -5.46
N ASN A 126 15.77 1.82 -5.00
CA ASN A 126 14.75 1.19 -5.84
C ASN A 126 13.83 2.24 -6.52
N PHE A 127 14.41 3.09 -7.37
CA PHE A 127 13.69 4.19 -8.04
C PHE A 127 12.50 3.69 -8.87
N ASP A 128 12.61 2.51 -9.48
CA ASP A 128 11.51 1.91 -10.25
C ASP A 128 10.26 1.68 -9.40
N ALA A 129 10.43 1.16 -8.18
CA ALA A 129 9.31 0.93 -7.26
C ALA A 129 8.69 2.26 -6.79
N PHE A 130 9.53 3.28 -6.60
CA PHE A 130 9.06 4.63 -6.28
C PHE A 130 8.23 5.24 -7.42
N PHE A 131 8.73 5.24 -8.66
CA PHE A 131 7.97 5.77 -9.80
C PHE A 131 6.70 4.97 -10.11
N ALA A 132 6.76 3.64 -9.99
CA ALA A 132 5.58 2.80 -10.11
C ALA A 132 4.53 3.15 -9.02
N SER A 133 4.99 3.43 -7.80
CA SER A 133 4.10 3.83 -6.71
C SER A 133 3.42 5.18 -6.97
N LEU A 134 4.12 6.15 -7.56
CA LEU A 134 3.53 7.43 -7.97
C LEU A 134 2.42 7.24 -9.00
N GLY A 135 2.62 6.34 -9.96
CA GLY A 135 1.59 5.98 -10.93
C GLY A 135 0.35 5.40 -10.26
N ILE A 136 0.54 4.44 -9.34
CA ILE A 136 -0.58 3.83 -8.61
C ILE A 136 -1.33 4.86 -7.76
N VAL A 137 -0.61 5.69 -6.99
CA VAL A 137 -1.19 6.74 -6.16
C VAL A 137 -2.03 7.71 -7.00
N THR A 138 -1.49 8.13 -8.14
CA THR A 138 -2.18 9.05 -9.06
C THR A 138 -3.43 8.41 -9.65
N CYS A 139 -3.37 7.16 -10.09
CA CYS A 139 -4.52 6.42 -10.60
C CYS A 139 -5.61 6.28 -9.53
N THR A 140 -5.24 5.88 -8.31
CA THR A 140 -6.20 5.70 -7.22
C THR A 140 -6.84 7.02 -6.80
N ALA A 141 -6.07 8.10 -6.67
CA ALA A 141 -6.59 9.43 -6.37
C ALA A 141 -7.49 9.96 -7.49
N ALA A 142 -7.14 9.72 -8.76
CA ALA A 142 -7.97 10.12 -9.90
C ALA A 142 -9.31 9.37 -9.93
N ILE A 143 -9.31 8.04 -9.72
CA ILE A 143 -10.54 7.24 -9.63
C ILE A 143 -11.45 7.77 -8.51
N HIS A 144 -10.88 8.03 -7.33
CA HIS A 144 -11.62 8.60 -6.21
C HIS A 144 -12.18 9.99 -6.54
N GLY A 145 -11.38 10.88 -7.12
CA GLY A 145 -11.81 12.22 -7.51
C GLY A 145 -12.93 12.22 -8.57
N VAL A 146 -12.83 11.36 -9.59
CA VAL A 146 -13.86 11.21 -10.63
C VAL A 146 -15.16 10.66 -10.05
N SER A 147 -15.08 9.83 -9.01
CA SER A 147 -16.27 9.27 -8.35
C SER A 147 -17.19 10.32 -7.73
N HIS A 148 -16.68 11.51 -7.42
CA HIS A 148 -17.47 12.62 -6.87
C HIS A 148 -18.23 13.45 -7.92
N ILE A 149 -18.01 13.19 -9.22
CA ILE A 149 -18.78 13.84 -10.30
C ILE A 149 -20.23 13.35 -10.28
N VAL A 150 -20.46 12.11 -9.85
CA VAL A 150 -21.77 11.48 -9.80
C VAL A 150 -22.17 11.28 -8.33
N PRO A 151 -23.40 11.66 -7.89
CA PRO A 151 -23.82 11.54 -6.49
C PRO A 151 -23.68 10.14 -5.87
N ILE A 152 -23.84 9.08 -6.68
CA ILE A 152 -23.69 7.69 -6.24
C ILE A 152 -22.28 7.12 -6.49
N GLY A 153 -21.40 7.89 -7.13
CA GLY A 153 -20.11 7.39 -7.62
C GLY A 153 -19.18 6.94 -6.51
N ILE A 154 -19.22 7.56 -5.32
CA ILE A 154 -18.40 7.14 -4.18
C ILE A 154 -18.73 5.71 -3.72
N TYR A 155 -20.01 5.31 -3.77
CA TYR A 155 -20.44 3.95 -3.44
C TYR A 155 -20.00 2.94 -4.50
N ILE A 156 -20.04 3.34 -5.78
CA ILE A 156 -19.50 2.54 -6.89
C ILE A 156 -17.98 2.37 -6.71
N CYS A 157 -17.28 3.43 -6.33
CA CYS A 157 -15.84 3.38 -6.05
C CYS A 157 -15.53 2.44 -4.89
N ALA A 158 -16.31 2.47 -3.80
CA ALA A 158 -16.17 1.54 -2.68
C ALA A 158 -16.35 0.07 -3.14
N ALA A 159 -17.40 -0.21 -3.91
CA ALA A 159 -17.63 -1.55 -4.45
C ALA A 159 -16.48 -2.02 -5.35
N LEU A 160 -15.96 -1.14 -6.21
CA LEU A 160 -14.83 -1.43 -7.08
C LEU A 160 -13.55 -1.73 -6.29
N MET A 161 -13.29 -0.99 -5.19
CA MET A 161 -12.15 -1.28 -4.31
C MET A 161 -12.31 -2.62 -3.60
N ILE A 162 -13.52 -2.98 -3.13
CA ILE A 162 -13.78 -4.29 -2.52
C ILE A 162 -13.48 -5.42 -3.51
N ILE A 163 -13.89 -5.29 -4.77
CA ILE A 163 -13.62 -6.28 -5.82
C ILE A 163 -12.13 -6.33 -6.17
N SER A 164 -11.43 -5.20 -6.09
CA SER A 164 -10.01 -5.10 -6.39
C SER A 164 -9.12 -5.81 -5.37
N ILE A 165 -9.57 -5.94 -4.11
CA ILE A 165 -8.82 -6.64 -3.05
C ILE A 165 -8.52 -8.10 -3.42
N PRO A 166 -9.50 -9.01 -3.63
CA PRO A 166 -9.20 -10.40 -3.96
C PRO A 166 -8.46 -10.52 -5.30
N LEU A 167 -8.68 -9.58 -6.23
CA LEU A 167 -7.97 -9.56 -7.51
C LEU A 167 -6.49 -9.23 -7.33
N SER A 168 -6.15 -8.25 -6.50
CA SER A 168 -4.77 -7.81 -6.30
C SER A 168 -3.94 -8.89 -5.59
N TRP A 169 -4.53 -9.63 -4.64
CA TRP A 169 -3.89 -10.78 -4.00
C TRP A 169 -3.56 -11.95 -4.95
N ARG A 170 -4.22 -12.06 -6.11
CA ARG A 170 -3.85 -13.07 -7.12
C ARG A 170 -2.48 -12.79 -7.73
N PHE A 171 -2.04 -11.54 -7.73
CA PHE A 171 -0.76 -11.11 -8.31
C PHE A 171 0.42 -11.13 -7.31
N VAL A 172 0.20 -11.48 -6.04
CA VAL A 172 1.22 -11.50 -4.96
C VAL A 172 2.21 -12.66 -5.07
N VAL A 173 2.14 -13.48 -6.13
CA VAL A 173 3.10 -14.57 -6.33
C VAL A 173 4.29 -14.04 -7.14
N PRO A 174 5.49 -13.84 -6.55
CA PRO A 174 6.69 -13.76 -7.35
C PRO A 174 6.87 -15.10 -8.08
N GLU A 175 6.76 -15.04 -9.40
CA GLU A 175 6.96 -16.17 -10.30
C GLU A 175 8.46 -16.50 -10.31
N LYS A 176 8.86 -17.44 -9.45
CA LYS A 176 10.25 -17.89 -9.22
C LYS A 176 11.26 -16.77 -8.90
N ILE A 177 11.77 -16.79 -7.68
CA ILE A 177 13.01 -16.06 -7.36
C ILE A 177 14.13 -16.73 -8.16
N LYS A 178 14.73 -16.04 -9.14
CA LYS A 178 15.94 -16.51 -9.84
C LYS A 178 17.05 -16.69 -8.81
N GLY A 179 17.50 -17.93 -8.60
CA GLY A 179 18.63 -18.24 -7.71
C GLY A 179 18.39 -19.40 -6.74
N ILE A 180 17.19 -19.98 -6.73
CA ILE A 180 16.89 -21.31 -6.17
C ILE A 180 16.30 -22.17 -7.30
#